data_AF-A0A6G9YKV8-F1
#
_entry.id   AF-A0A6G9YKV8-F1
#
_cell.length_a   1.000
_cell.length_b   1.000
_cell.length_c   1.000
_cell.angle_alpha   90.00
_cell.angle_beta   90.00
_cell.angle_gamma   90.00
#
_symmetry.space_group_name_H-M   'P 1'
#
loop_
_entity.id
_entity.type
_entity.pdbx_description
1 polymer ?
#
loop_
_entity_poly.entity_id
_entity_poly.type
_entity_poly.pdbx_seq_one_letter_code
_entity_poly.pdbx_strand_id
1 'polypeptide(L)'
;MSADGDTLLRHRPNSRGRGREVTVLRDVGDDAGDPELDDIRDDVSLELEEVNEVLAALIAEHAERRARDAEILTLRLGIRGDRPETLATIGARFDLARDRIRQVHTKAVGQLVRHAQLTGRRGGVFAERYPLGARDSQLLRTLLMETYATDTDIAAHELSYLKLRLAGHAAEDAKRVAGFVMQRILAWRKKTNARLTKLQPPPPTGELEPALAQVDWPSGASAPLPGESARIVDADDDGRGRFYLDKVGRDVAFDSGLEARLLRLLTASDAVQTFQETPSAVTYQLDGADRVAYPTVAARLTDGRVVLIDVQPLGHIGFHTNRARSAAARAYAHDKGWGWAIWTGSRLGVPDLLHRKVDATVESRLGELITTGPVYWHALREIRDLTALDLIALTLRHEWRWDRGPFTLSA
;
A
#
# COMPACT_ATOMS: atom_id res chain seq x y z
N MET A 1 5.92 -60.09 -59.70
CA MET A 1 6.02 -59.74 -61.14
C MET A 1 4.61 -59.43 -61.59
N SER A 2 4.17 -58.22 -61.91
CA SER A 2 4.80 -56.94 -62.30
C SER A 2 4.10 -55.80 -61.53
N ALA A 3 4.76 -54.76 -60.99
CA ALA A 3 5.57 -53.68 -61.63
C ALA A 3 4.68 -52.84 -62.57
N ASP A 4 4.53 -51.51 -62.49
CA ASP A 4 5.35 -50.36 -62.04
C ASP A 4 4.37 -49.25 -61.58
N GLY A 5 4.67 -48.21 -60.80
CA GLY A 5 5.90 -47.47 -60.56
C GLY A 5 5.60 -45.99 -60.86
N ASP A 6 5.65 -45.10 -59.86
CA ASP A 6 6.29 -43.79 -60.05
C ASP A 6 6.59 -43.12 -58.69
N THR A 7 7.80 -42.57 -58.59
CA THR A 7 8.36 -41.93 -57.41
C THR A 7 8.70 -40.49 -57.78
N LEU A 8 8.00 -39.52 -57.18
CA LEU A 8 8.40 -38.12 -57.24
C LEU A 8 8.52 -37.53 -55.82
N LEU A 9 9.76 -37.12 -55.53
CA LEU A 9 10.26 -36.14 -54.56
C LEU A 9 9.68 -36.11 -53.13
N ARG A 10 10.52 -36.58 -52.19
CA ARG A 10 10.40 -36.31 -50.75
C ARG A 10 10.80 -34.87 -50.43
N HIS A 11 9.82 -34.03 -50.09
CA HIS A 11 10.02 -32.83 -49.28
C HIS A 11 9.72 -33.17 -47.81
N ARG A 12 10.67 -32.88 -46.90
CA ARG A 12 10.53 -33.11 -45.45
C ARG A 12 9.36 -32.32 -44.85
N PRO A 13 8.48 -32.91 -44.02
CA PRO A 13 7.65 -32.15 -43.09
C PRO A 13 8.40 -31.96 -41.77
N ASN A 14 8.47 -30.68 -41.37
CA ASN A 14 9.01 -30.19 -40.11
C ASN A 14 8.13 -30.66 -38.94
N SER A 15 8.75 -31.22 -37.90
CA SER A 15 8.08 -31.71 -36.69
C SER A 15 7.49 -30.56 -35.88
N ARG A 16 6.16 -30.46 -35.85
CA ARG A 16 5.38 -29.71 -34.86
C ARG A 16 4.40 -30.64 -34.16
N GLY A 17 4.36 -30.56 -32.83
CA GLY A 17 3.43 -31.29 -31.94
C GLY A 17 4.21 -32.03 -30.85
N ARG A 18 4.01 -31.84 -29.56
CA ARG A 18 2.86 -31.31 -28.80
C ARG A 18 3.38 -30.39 -27.68
N GLY A 19 2.84 -29.17 -27.62
CA GLY A 19 2.92 -28.36 -26.41
C GLY A 19 2.10 -29.04 -25.31
N ARG A 20 2.72 -29.21 -24.14
CA ARG A 20 2.01 -29.51 -22.89
C ARG A 20 1.05 -28.36 -22.63
N GLU A 21 -0.22 -28.63 -22.84
CA GLU A 21 -1.33 -27.76 -22.51
C GLU A 21 -1.30 -27.49 -21.00
N VAL A 22 -1.27 -26.20 -20.62
CA VAL A 22 -1.17 -25.72 -19.25
C VAL A 22 -2.49 -25.99 -18.54
N THR A 23 -2.64 -27.19 -17.99
CA THR A 23 -3.71 -27.55 -17.06
C THR A 23 -3.24 -27.29 -15.62
N VAL A 24 -3.06 -26.01 -15.26
CA VAL A 24 -2.77 -25.62 -13.85
C VAL A 24 -3.72 -24.51 -13.36
N LEU A 25 -4.56 -23.95 -14.24
CA LEU A 25 -5.47 -22.86 -13.88
C LEU A 25 -6.75 -23.30 -13.14
N ARG A 26 -6.98 -24.60 -12.92
CA ARG A 26 -8.23 -25.13 -12.32
C ARG A 26 -8.15 -25.43 -10.82
N ASP A 27 -6.96 -25.34 -10.21
CA ASP A 27 -6.76 -25.77 -8.81
C ASP A 27 -6.41 -24.61 -7.86
N VAL A 28 -6.40 -23.37 -8.36
CA VAL A 28 -6.49 -22.18 -7.50
C VAL A 28 -7.98 -21.93 -7.31
N GLY A 29 -8.56 -22.64 -6.35
CA GLY A 29 -9.99 -22.61 -6.07
C GLY A 29 -10.55 -21.19 -5.96
N ASP A 30 -11.74 -21.02 -6.53
CA ASP A 30 -12.69 -19.93 -6.26
C ASP A 30 -13.05 -19.80 -4.75
N ASP A 31 -12.54 -20.70 -3.90
CA ASP A 31 -12.73 -20.77 -2.44
C ASP A 31 -11.78 -19.91 -1.61
N ALA A 32 -10.78 -19.26 -2.22
CA ALA A 32 -10.32 -18.02 -1.58
C ALA A 32 -11.49 -17.06 -1.72
N GLY A 33 -12.28 -16.89 -0.66
CA GLY A 33 -13.30 -15.86 -0.58
C GLY A 33 -12.75 -14.56 -1.19
N ASP A 34 -13.63 -13.76 -1.81
CA ASP A 34 -13.25 -12.36 -2.08
C ASP A 34 -12.54 -11.89 -0.80
N PRO A 35 -11.33 -11.32 -0.85
CA PRO A 35 -10.86 -10.53 0.26
C PRO A 35 -11.83 -9.35 0.30
N GLU A 36 -12.99 -9.56 0.91
CA GLU A 36 -13.64 -8.54 1.67
C GLU A 36 -12.52 -8.02 2.54
N LEU A 37 -12.12 -6.79 2.24
CA LEU A 37 -11.06 -6.11 2.95
C LEU A 37 -11.58 -6.01 4.37
N ASP A 38 -11.32 -7.04 5.18
CA ASP A 38 -11.77 -7.12 6.56
C ASP A 38 -11.03 -6.05 7.38
N ASP A 39 -11.21 -6.09 8.70
CA ASP A 39 -10.44 -5.24 9.58
C ASP A 39 -8.94 -5.56 9.44
N ILE A 40 -8.14 -4.61 8.93
CA ILE A 40 -6.70 -4.83 8.67
C ILE A 40 -5.85 -4.94 9.94
N ARG A 41 -6.47 -4.80 11.12
CA ARG A 41 -5.80 -4.81 12.42
C ARG A 41 -4.88 -6.00 12.61
N ASP A 42 -5.32 -7.18 12.22
CA ASP A 42 -4.60 -8.44 12.47
C ASP A 42 -3.38 -8.61 11.55
N ASP A 43 -3.25 -7.77 10.52
CA ASP A 43 -2.13 -7.79 9.58
C ASP A 43 -1.02 -6.78 9.92
N VAL A 44 -1.25 -5.92 10.92
CA VAL A 44 -0.25 -4.96 11.42
C VAL A 44 0.67 -5.67 12.41
N SER A 45 1.96 -5.78 12.05
CA SER A 45 2.92 -6.60 12.80
C SER A 45 4.34 -6.02 12.76
N LEU A 46 5.13 -6.23 13.82
CA LEU A 46 6.54 -5.78 13.86
C LEU A 46 7.40 -6.60 12.91
N GLU A 47 7.04 -7.85 12.66
CA GLU A 47 7.70 -8.73 11.70
C GLU A 47 7.57 -8.19 10.26
N LEU A 48 6.47 -7.49 9.93
CA LEU A 48 6.33 -6.82 8.65
C LEU A 48 7.24 -5.58 8.56
N GLU A 49 7.35 -4.83 9.65
CA GLU A 49 8.27 -3.69 9.73
C GLU A 49 9.73 -4.13 9.72
N GLU A 50 10.06 -5.32 10.23
CA GLU A 50 11.40 -5.91 10.10
C GLU A 50 11.77 -6.18 8.63
N VAL A 51 10.82 -6.72 7.86
CA VAL A 51 11.00 -6.92 6.42
C VAL A 51 11.25 -5.60 5.71
N ASN A 52 10.51 -4.55 6.09
CA ASN A 52 10.72 -3.21 5.54
C ASN A 52 12.08 -2.64 5.94
N GLU A 53 12.51 -2.80 7.21
CA GLU A 53 13.80 -2.33 7.71
C GLU A 53 14.98 -2.95 6.93
N VAL A 54 14.98 -4.28 6.77
CA VAL A 54 16.07 -4.94 6.02
C VAL A 54 16.09 -4.47 4.55
N LEU A 55 14.92 -4.27 3.95
CA LEU A 55 14.81 -3.72 2.60
C LEU A 55 15.29 -2.26 2.53
N ALA A 56 14.93 -1.43 3.50
CA ALA A 56 15.36 -0.04 3.60
C ALA A 56 16.88 0.07 3.75
N ALA A 57 17.49 -0.76 4.60
CA ALA A 57 18.94 -0.82 4.76
C ALA A 57 19.65 -1.22 3.45
N LEU A 58 19.11 -2.20 2.72
CA LEU A 58 19.66 -2.58 1.40
C LEU A 58 19.58 -1.43 0.38
N ILE A 59 18.49 -0.66 0.39
CA ILE A 59 18.32 0.51 -0.48
C ILE A 59 19.27 1.65 -0.06
N ALA A 60 19.45 1.88 1.23
CA ALA A 60 20.38 2.88 1.76
C ALA A 60 21.82 2.59 1.32
N GLU A 61 22.28 1.33 1.42
CA GLU A 61 23.60 0.92 0.91
C GLU A 61 23.71 1.01 -0.62
N HIS A 62 22.60 0.81 -1.33
CA HIS A 62 22.58 1.04 -2.77
C HIS A 62 22.76 2.53 -3.10
N ALA A 63 22.21 3.43 -2.27
CA ALA A 63 22.27 4.87 -2.46
C ALA A 63 23.71 5.41 -2.45
N GLU A 64 24.62 4.81 -1.67
CA GLU A 64 26.05 5.20 -1.62
C GLU A 64 26.72 5.18 -2.99
N ARG A 65 26.28 4.28 -3.88
CA ARG A 65 26.82 4.15 -5.25
C ARG A 65 25.90 4.72 -6.31
N ARG A 66 24.59 4.76 -6.03
CA ARG A 66 23.52 5.02 -6.99
C ARG A 66 22.35 5.77 -6.34
N ALA A 67 22.62 6.95 -5.79
CA ALA A 67 21.62 7.75 -5.06
C ALA A 67 20.29 7.95 -5.83
N ARG A 68 20.37 8.25 -7.13
CA ARG A 68 19.17 8.40 -7.99
C ARG A 68 18.37 7.10 -8.10
N ASP A 69 19.04 5.97 -8.32
CA ASP A 69 18.37 4.68 -8.49
C ASP A 69 17.70 4.24 -7.17
N ALA A 70 18.36 4.52 -6.03
CA ALA A 70 17.83 4.27 -4.69
C ALA A 70 16.62 5.15 -4.36
N GLU A 71 16.62 6.43 -4.76
CA GLU A 71 15.46 7.31 -4.57
C GLU A 71 14.27 6.85 -5.44
N ILE A 72 14.51 6.45 -6.69
CA ILE A 72 13.48 5.84 -7.55
C ILE A 72 12.88 4.59 -6.91
N LEU A 73 13.71 3.72 -6.33
CA LEU A 73 13.24 2.54 -5.60
C LEU A 73 12.41 2.93 -4.37
N THR A 74 12.89 3.91 -3.59
CA THR A 74 12.23 4.37 -2.37
C THR A 74 10.82 4.88 -2.67
N LEU A 75 10.69 5.73 -3.68
CA LEU A 75 9.39 6.27 -4.13
C LEU A 75 8.50 5.18 -4.70
N ARG A 76 9.05 4.28 -5.54
CA ARG A 76 8.26 3.23 -6.19
C ARG A 76 7.76 2.17 -5.21
N LEU A 77 8.48 1.93 -4.11
CA LEU A 77 8.17 0.85 -3.17
C LEU A 77 7.54 1.33 -1.86
N GLY A 78 7.51 2.64 -1.57
CA GLY A 78 6.88 3.19 -0.36
C GLY A 78 7.65 2.92 0.94
N ILE A 79 8.96 2.74 0.86
CA ILE A 79 9.80 2.22 1.97
C ILE A 79 9.90 3.19 3.15
N ARG A 80 9.75 4.50 2.92
CA ARG A 80 9.76 5.55 3.97
C ARG A 80 8.41 5.70 4.68
N GLY A 81 7.39 4.93 4.32
CA GLY A 81 6.04 5.01 4.90
C GLY A 81 5.05 5.88 4.13
N ASP A 82 5.53 6.59 3.10
CA ASP A 82 4.69 7.22 2.09
C ASP A 82 4.07 6.15 1.15
N ARG A 83 2.91 6.46 0.55
CA ARG A 83 2.29 5.59 -0.46
C ARG A 83 3.25 5.39 -1.65
N PRO A 84 3.37 4.18 -2.21
CA PRO A 84 4.12 3.96 -3.43
C PRO A 84 3.68 4.87 -4.58
N GLU A 85 4.65 5.48 -5.27
CA GLU A 85 4.39 6.32 -6.44
C GLU A 85 4.36 5.50 -7.73
N THR A 86 3.58 5.99 -8.69
CA THR A 86 3.52 5.39 -10.03
C THR A 86 4.73 5.79 -10.86
N LEU A 87 5.08 4.96 -11.85
CA LEU A 87 6.23 5.23 -12.73
C LEU A 87 6.08 6.55 -13.50
N ALA A 88 4.84 6.97 -13.80
CA ALA A 88 4.54 8.25 -14.43
C ALA A 88 4.82 9.42 -13.47
N THR A 89 4.36 9.31 -12.22
CA THR A 89 4.60 10.32 -11.16
C THR A 89 6.10 10.50 -10.90
N ILE A 90 6.83 9.39 -10.77
CA ILE A 90 8.28 9.41 -10.61
C ILE A 90 8.96 9.98 -11.86
N GLY A 91 8.48 9.63 -13.06
CA GLY A 91 8.98 10.16 -14.33
C GLY A 91 8.89 11.68 -14.39
N ALA A 92 7.75 12.25 -14.01
CA ALA A 92 7.56 13.69 -13.93
C ALA A 92 8.54 14.35 -12.94
N ARG A 93 8.78 13.74 -11.77
CA ARG A 93 9.74 14.25 -10.77
C ARG A 93 11.19 14.26 -11.28
N PHE A 94 11.58 13.28 -12.09
CA PHE A 94 12.95 13.11 -12.57
C PHE A 94 13.19 13.60 -14.01
N ASP A 95 12.19 14.23 -14.62
CA ASP A 95 12.19 14.61 -16.04
C ASP A 95 12.58 13.43 -16.97
N LEU A 96 11.91 12.30 -16.77
CA LEU A 96 12.14 11.07 -17.53
C LEU A 96 10.82 10.46 -17.99
N ALA A 97 10.83 9.85 -19.17
CA ALA A 97 9.72 9.03 -19.64
C ALA A 97 9.44 7.87 -18.68
N ARG A 98 8.17 7.49 -18.56
CA ARG A 98 7.68 6.36 -17.75
C ARG A 98 8.47 5.06 -17.98
N ASP A 99 8.72 4.69 -19.24
CA ASP A 99 9.49 3.48 -19.58
C ASP A 99 10.95 3.59 -19.10
N ARG A 100 11.53 4.79 -19.13
CA ARG A 100 12.90 4.98 -18.65
C ARG A 100 12.98 4.74 -17.14
N ILE A 101 12.01 5.21 -16.36
CA ILE A 101 11.92 4.90 -14.93
C ILE A 101 11.77 3.39 -14.71
N ARG A 102 10.91 2.71 -15.48
CA ARG A 102 10.74 1.25 -15.40
C ARG A 102 12.05 0.49 -15.61
N GLN A 103 12.84 0.88 -16.61
CA GLN A 103 14.14 0.28 -16.91
C GLN A 103 15.13 0.48 -15.76
N VAL A 104 15.22 1.70 -15.21
CA VAL A 104 16.08 2.03 -14.07
C VAL A 104 15.68 1.21 -12.86
N HIS A 105 14.39 1.19 -12.52
CA HIS A 105 13.85 0.41 -11.39
C HIS A 105 14.17 -1.08 -11.53
N THR A 106 13.92 -1.69 -12.70
CA THR A 106 14.19 -3.12 -12.95
C THR A 106 15.68 -3.45 -12.78
N LYS A 107 16.56 -2.57 -13.27
CA LYS A 107 18.00 -2.73 -13.12
C LYS A 107 18.42 -2.63 -11.65
N ALA A 108 17.88 -1.66 -10.91
CA ALA A 108 18.19 -1.44 -9.51
C ALA A 108 17.72 -2.60 -8.62
N VAL A 109 16.51 -3.13 -8.84
CA VAL A 109 16.01 -4.36 -8.19
C VAL A 109 16.96 -5.54 -8.40
N GLY A 110 17.42 -5.76 -9.64
CA GLY A 110 18.38 -6.83 -9.93
C GLY A 110 19.74 -6.64 -9.25
N GLN A 111 20.18 -5.39 -9.07
CA GLN A 111 21.39 -5.07 -8.32
C GLN A 111 21.22 -5.28 -6.81
N LEU A 112 20.08 -4.89 -6.24
CA LEU A 112 19.73 -5.13 -4.83
C LEU A 112 19.73 -6.62 -4.49
N VAL A 113 19.04 -7.44 -5.28
CA VAL A 113 18.97 -8.89 -5.03
C VAL A 113 20.36 -9.54 -5.08
N ARG A 114 21.21 -9.14 -6.05
CA ARG A 114 22.59 -9.63 -6.12
C ARG A 114 23.43 -9.18 -4.93
N HIS A 115 23.29 -7.90 -4.53
CA HIS A 115 24.00 -7.35 -3.37
C HIS A 115 23.61 -8.08 -2.08
N ALA A 116 22.31 -8.29 -1.85
CA ALA A 116 21.81 -9.05 -0.72
C ALA A 116 22.34 -10.50 -0.69
N GLN A 117 22.45 -11.14 -1.88
CA GLN A 117 23.05 -12.47 -1.98
C GLN A 117 24.54 -12.48 -1.62
N LEU A 118 25.32 -11.50 -2.10
CA LEU A 118 26.76 -11.42 -1.85
C LEU A 118 27.09 -11.06 -0.39
N THR A 119 26.23 -10.29 0.26
CA THR A 119 26.39 -9.84 1.66
C THR A 119 25.73 -10.76 2.67
N GLY A 120 25.13 -11.88 2.25
CA GLY A 120 24.47 -12.84 3.14
C GLY A 120 23.14 -12.34 3.74
N ARG A 121 22.58 -11.23 3.24
CA ARG A 121 21.29 -10.66 3.67
C ARG A 121 20.08 -11.19 2.91
N ARG A 122 20.30 -12.16 2.02
CA ARG A 122 19.25 -12.97 1.43
C ARG A 122 18.88 -14.09 2.43
N GLY A 123 17.59 -14.34 2.63
CA GLY A 123 17.08 -15.24 3.65
C GLY A 123 16.70 -14.48 4.93
N GLY A 124 16.95 -15.07 6.11
CA GLY A 124 16.61 -14.49 7.40
C GLY A 124 15.11 -14.17 7.50
N VAL A 125 14.78 -12.93 7.90
CA VAL A 125 13.39 -12.46 8.03
C VAL A 125 12.55 -12.72 6.78
N PHE A 126 13.14 -12.62 5.58
CA PHE A 126 12.40 -12.90 4.34
C PHE A 126 12.11 -14.41 4.18
N ALA A 127 13.04 -15.30 4.54
CA ALA A 127 12.82 -16.74 4.44
C ALA A 127 11.86 -17.26 5.52
N GLU A 128 11.88 -16.65 6.70
CA GLU A 128 10.92 -16.93 7.78
C GLU A 128 9.50 -16.53 7.37
N ARG A 129 9.35 -15.34 6.78
CA ARG A 129 8.05 -14.82 6.36
C ARG A 129 7.54 -15.39 5.03
N TYR A 130 8.44 -15.75 4.11
CA TYR A 130 8.11 -16.30 2.79
C TYR A 130 8.85 -17.62 2.51
N PRO A 131 8.53 -18.73 3.23
CA PRO A 131 9.30 -19.97 3.15
C PRO A 131 9.36 -20.59 1.75
N LEU A 132 10.51 -21.17 1.39
CA LEU A 132 10.72 -21.81 0.09
C LEU A 132 9.82 -23.02 -0.17
N GLY A 133 9.39 -23.71 0.90
CA GLY A 133 8.49 -24.86 0.82
C GLY A 133 7.01 -24.50 0.89
N ALA A 134 6.66 -23.21 1.02
CA ALA A 134 5.26 -22.79 1.08
C ALA A 134 4.56 -22.99 -0.27
N ARG A 135 3.26 -23.31 -0.23
CA ARG A 135 2.44 -23.38 -1.44
C ARG A 135 2.25 -21.97 -2.03
N ASP A 136 2.16 -21.87 -3.36
CA ASP A 136 1.87 -20.60 -4.06
C ASP A 136 0.63 -19.91 -3.48
N SER A 137 -0.42 -20.65 -3.10
CA SER A 137 -1.63 -20.10 -2.48
C SER A 137 -1.42 -19.50 -1.09
N GLN A 138 -0.50 -20.07 -0.30
CA GLN A 138 -0.13 -19.53 1.00
C GLN A 138 0.67 -18.22 0.83
N LEU A 139 1.66 -18.21 -0.06
CA LEU A 139 2.44 -17.01 -0.37
C LEU A 139 1.55 -15.90 -0.94
N LEU A 140 0.64 -16.25 -1.86
CA LEU A 140 -0.35 -15.34 -2.43
C LEU A 140 -1.21 -14.69 -1.34
N ARG A 141 -1.76 -15.48 -0.41
CA ARG A 141 -2.57 -14.96 0.70
C ARG A 141 -1.76 -13.99 1.55
N THR A 142 -0.57 -14.38 2.02
CA THR A 142 0.30 -13.54 2.85
C THR A 142 0.63 -12.22 2.14
N LEU A 143 1.06 -12.27 0.88
CA LEU A 143 1.44 -11.09 0.11
C LEU A 143 0.25 -10.16 -0.16
N LEU A 144 -0.95 -10.70 -0.41
CA LEU A 144 -2.16 -9.89 -0.57
C LEU A 144 -2.55 -9.18 0.74
N MET A 145 -2.54 -9.89 1.87
CA MET A 145 -2.86 -9.28 3.17
C MET A 145 -1.89 -8.14 3.49
N GLU A 146 -0.59 -8.36 3.31
CA GLU A 146 0.42 -7.31 3.51
C GLU A 146 0.24 -6.13 2.56
N THR A 147 -0.14 -6.38 1.31
CA THR A 147 -0.37 -5.32 0.32
C THR A 147 -1.48 -4.38 0.80
N TYR A 148 -2.58 -4.93 1.30
CA TYR A 148 -3.69 -4.15 1.82
C TYR A 148 -3.38 -3.48 3.16
N ALA A 149 -2.70 -4.19 4.06
CA ALA A 149 -2.32 -3.66 5.38
C ALA A 149 -1.34 -2.48 5.29
N THR A 150 -0.65 -2.31 4.16
CA THR A 150 0.36 -1.27 3.95
C THR A 150 0.02 -0.28 2.84
N ASP A 151 -1.18 -0.39 2.24
CA ASP A 151 -1.64 0.51 1.17
C ASP A 151 -0.68 0.52 -0.05
N THR A 152 -0.17 -0.66 -0.43
CA THR A 152 0.91 -0.81 -1.44
C THR A 152 0.46 -1.41 -2.77
N ASP A 153 -0.84 -1.43 -3.09
CA ASP A 153 -1.43 -1.98 -4.31
C ASP A 153 -0.67 -1.59 -5.60
N ILE A 154 -0.30 -0.30 -5.71
CA ILE A 154 0.42 0.26 -6.86
C ILE A 154 1.75 -0.45 -7.14
N ALA A 155 2.41 -0.98 -6.11
CA ALA A 155 3.71 -1.65 -6.17
C ALA A 155 3.63 -3.13 -5.76
N ALA A 156 2.43 -3.70 -5.66
CA ALA A 156 2.20 -5.05 -5.15
C ALA A 156 3.01 -6.11 -5.89
N HIS A 157 3.10 -6.00 -7.23
CA HIS A 157 3.88 -6.92 -8.04
C HIS A 157 5.39 -6.80 -7.74
N GLU A 158 5.94 -5.59 -7.75
CA GLU A 158 7.37 -5.35 -7.52
C GLU A 158 7.81 -5.71 -6.09
N LEU A 159 7.01 -5.35 -5.08
CA LEU A 159 7.26 -5.72 -3.69
C LEU A 159 7.19 -7.22 -3.50
N SER A 160 6.15 -7.88 -4.03
CA SER A 160 6.01 -9.35 -3.96
C SER A 160 7.20 -10.05 -4.61
N TYR A 161 7.57 -9.62 -5.82
CA TYR A 161 8.73 -10.16 -6.51
C TYR A 161 10.01 -9.99 -5.69
N LEU A 162 10.26 -8.78 -5.19
CA LEU A 162 11.48 -8.47 -4.45
C LEU A 162 11.56 -9.26 -3.13
N LYS A 163 10.47 -9.28 -2.34
CA LYS A 163 10.35 -10.06 -1.10
C LYS A 163 10.66 -11.55 -1.32
N LEU A 164 10.08 -12.16 -2.35
CA LEU A 164 10.34 -13.57 -2.69
C LEU A 164 11.78 -13.81 -3.16
N ARG A 165 12.35 -12.92 -3.96
CA ARG A 165 13.75 -13.02 -4.39
C ARG A 165 14.72 -12.92 -3.22
N LEU A 166 14.46 -12.01 -2.29
CA LEU A 166 15.22 -11.83 -1.05
C LEU A 166 15.01 -13.01 -0.09
N ALA A 167 13.85 -13.67 -0.09
CA ALA A 167 13.61 -14.89 0.66
C ALA A 167 14.35 -16.12 0.12
N GLY A 168 14.77 -16.11 -1.14
CA GLY A 168 15.50 -17.22 -1.75
C GLY A 168 14.84 -17.87 -2.96
N HIS A 169 13.60 -17.51 -3.29
CA HIS A 169 12.86 -18.13 -4.40
C HIS A 169 13.55 -17.92 -5.75
N ALA A 170 13.40 -18.88 -6.66
CA ALA A 170 13.89 -18.75 -8.03
C ALA A 170 13.19 -17.59 -8.75
N ALA A 171 13.82 -17.06 -9.82
CA ALA A 171 13.30 -15.86 -10.47
C ALA A 171 11.97 -16.12 -11.17
N GLU A 172 11.77 -17.34 -11.67
CA GLU A 172 10.53 -17.77 -12.32
C GLU A 172 9.40 -17.95 -11.32
N ASP A 173 9.67 -18.57 -10.17
CA ASP A 173 8.68 -18.75 -9.10
C ASP A 173 8.25 -17.41 -8.50
N ALA A 174 9.22 -16.52 -8.20
CA ALA A 174 8.93 -15.19 -7.70
C ALA A 174 8.07 -14.37 -8.68
N LYS A 175 8.35 -14.45 -10.00
CA LYS A 175 7.53 -13.80 -11.03
C LYS A 175 6.13 -14.40 -11.10
N ARG A 176 6.01 -15.72 -11.02
CA ARG A 176 4.73 -16.42 -11.08
C ARG A 176 3.82 -16.00 -9.92
N VAL A 177 4.31 -16.07 -8.68
CA VAL A 177 3.53 -15.72 -7.49
C VAL A 177 3.21 -14.22 -7.45
N ALA A 178 4.16 -13.33 -7.76
CA ALA A 178 3.89 -11.90 -7.86
C ALA A 178 2.84 -11.58 -8.96
N GLY A 179 2.85 -12.33 -10.06
CA GLY A 179 1.83 -12.28 -11.10
C GLY A 179 0.45 -12.66 -10.57
N PHE A 180 0.34 -13.72 -9.76
CA PHE A 180 -0.92 -14.12 -9.13
C PHE A 180 -1.47 -13.05 -8.18
N VAL A 181 -0.60 -12.39 -7.40
CA VAL A 181 -1.00 -11.25 -6.54
C VAL A 181 -1.66 -10.16 -7.37
N MET A 182 -0.99 -9.71 -8.45
CA MET A 182 -1.53 -8.68 -9.33
C MET A 182 -2.82 -9.13 -10.03
N GLN A 183 -2.88 -10.37 -10.50
CA GLN A 183 -4.09 -10.93 -11.11
C GLN A 183 -5.28 -10.91 -10.14
N ARG A 184 -5.06 -11.21 -8.85
CA ARG A 184 -6.13 -11.18 -7.85
C ARG A 184 -6.63 -9.76 -7.59
N ILE A 185 -5.72 -8.78 -7.50
CA ILE A 185 -6.08 -7.35 -7.37
C ILE A 185 -6.91 -6.90 -8.58
N LEU A 186 -6.46 -7.21 -9.81
CA LEU A 186 -7.17 -6.85 -11.04
C LEU A 186 -8.54 -7.55 -11.15
N ALA A 187 -8.63 -8.83 -10.78
CA ALA A 187 -9.88 -9.58 -10.77
C ALA A 187 -10.89 -8.98 -9.79
N TRP A 188 -10.44 -8.60 -8.59
CA TRP A 188 -11.27 -7.90 -7.60
C TRP A 188 -11.78 -6.56 -8.12
N ARG A 189 -10.90 -5.74 -8.75
CA ARG A 189 -11.30 -4.46 -9.38
C ARG A 189 -12.38 -4.68 -10.43
N LYS A 190 -12.19 -5.65 -11.34
CA LYS A 190 -13.14 -5.98 -12.40
C LYS A 190 -14.49 -6.46 -11.84
N LYS A 191 -14.47 -7.34 -10.84
CA LYS A 191 -15.68 -7.86 -10.19
C LYS A 191 -16.45 -6.74 -9.49
N THR A 192 -15.74 -5.87 -8.78
CA THR A 192 -16.32 -4.72 -8.07
C THR A 192 -16.95 -3.73 -9.04
N ASN A 193 -16.25 -3.39 -10.14
CA ASN A 193 -16.81 -2.59 -11.22
C ASN A 193 -18.12 -3.17 -11.76
N ALA A 194 -18.13 -4.48 -12.07
CA ALA A 194 -19.32 -5.13 -12.58
C ALA A 194 -20.51 -5.11 -11.60
N ARG A 195 -20.28 -5.10 -10.28
CA ARG A 195 -21.33 -4.93 -9.27
C ARG A 195 -21.85 -3.49 -9.21
N LEU A 196 -20.94 -2.51 -9.17
CA LEU A 196 -21.28 -1.09 -9.09
C LEU A 196 -22.03 -0.59 -10.34
N THR A 197 -21.63 -1.01 -11.54
CA THR A 197 -22.36 -0.70 -12.79
C THR A 197 -23.79 -1.26 -12.80
N LYS A 198 -24.05 -2.35 -12.08
CA LYS A 198 -25.38 -2.93 -11.94
C LYS A 198 -26.22 -2.25 -10.85
N LEU A 199 -25.72 -1.17 -10.24
CA LEU A 199 -26.32 -0.50 -9.09
C LEU A 199 -26.68 -1.47 -7.96
N GLN A 200 -25.88 -2.54 -7.82
CA GLN A 200 -26.04 -3.44 -6.68
C GLN A 200 -25.52 -2.69 -5.45
N PRO A 201 -26.36 -2.50 -4.41
CA PRO A 201 -25.96 -1.75 -3.24
C PRO A 201 -24.73 -2.42 -2.61
N PRO A 202 -23.73 -1.65 -2.14
CA PRO A 202 -22.63 -2.20 -1.36
C PRO A 202 -23.19 -2.91 -0.13
N PRO A 203 -22.53 -3.97 0.39
CA PRO A 203 -22.95 -4.59 1.63
C PRO A 203 -23.02 -3.52 2.75
N PRO A 204 -24.06 -3.57 3.62
CA PRO A 204 -24.21 -2.63 4.71
C PRO A 204 -23.00 -2.75 5.64
N THR A 205 -22.38 -1.63 5.97
CA THR A 205 -21.11 -1.65 6.70
C THR A 205 -21.16 -0.59 7.78
N GLY A 206 -21.46 -1.03 9.01
CA GLY A 206 -21.36 -0.28 10.26
C GLY A 206 -19.93 0.15 10.63
N GLU A 207 -19.05 0.28 9.63
CA GLU A 207 -17.60 0.50 9.76
C GLU A 207 -17.21 1.95 9.49
N LEU A 208 -18.05 2.68 8.74
CA LEU A 208 -17.85 4.11 8.52
C LEU A 208 -18.31 4.92 9.74
N GLU A 209 -19.31 4.44 10.46
CA GLU A 209 -19.93 5.11 11.61
C GLU A 209 -18.93 5.32 12.75
N PRO A 210 -18.11 4.33 13.16
CA PRO A 210 -17.03 4.57 14.13
C PRO A 210 -16.06 5.67 13.68
N ALA A 211 -15.68 5.67 12.39
CA ALA A 211 -14.79 6.69 11.85
C ALA A 211 -15.45 8.09 11.83
N LEU A 212 -16.72 8.18 11.47
CA LEU A 212 -17.49 9.43 11.49
C LEU A 212 -17.76 9.96 12.92
N ALA A 213 -17.90 9.06 13.89
CA ALA A 213 -18.06 9.43 15.29
C ALA A 213 -16.79 10.02 15.90
N GLN A 214 -15.62 9.71 15.32
CA GLN A 214 -14.30 10.17 15.76
C GLN A 214 -13.81 11.43 15.03
N VAL A 215 -14.65 12.06 14.21
CA VAL A 215 -14.28 13.27 13.46
C VAL A 215 -13.95 14.41 14.42
N ASP A 216 -12.79 15.02 14.18
CA ASP A 216 -12.35 16.22 14.89
C ASP A 216 -12.92 17.47 14.20
N TRP A 217 -13.94 18.07 14.81
CA TRP A 217 -14.70 19.19 14.26
C TRP A 217 -14.13 20.55 14.71
N PRO A 218 -13.89 21.49 13.78
CA PRO A 218 -13.62 22.87 14.13
C PRO A 218 -14.92 23.59 14.53
N SER A 219 -14.79 24.79 15.09
CA SER A 219 -15.90 25.73 15.21
C SER A 219 -16.16 26.47 13.90
N GLY A 220 -17.42 26.78 13.61
CA GLY A 220 -17.79 27.64 12.47
C GLY A 220 -18.57 26.90 11.39
N ALA A 221 -18.91 27.62 10.33
CA ALA A 221 -19.65 27.06 9.19
C ALA A 221 -18.70 26.39 8.20
N SER A 222 -19.09 25.24 7.66
CA SER A 222 -18.31 24.54 6.64
C SER A 222 -18.36 25.27 5.29
N ALA A 223 -17.20 25.55 4.72
CA ALA A 223 -17.07 25.98 3.34
C ALA A 223 -17.64 24.91 2.38
N PRO A 224 -18.10 25.28 1.17
CA PRO A 224 -18.59 24.30 0.22
C PRO A 224 -17.48 23.37 -0.30
N LEU A 225 -17.86 22.16 -0.70
CA LEU A 225 -16.98 21.25 -1.44
C LEU A 225 -16.50 21.90 -2.76
N PRO A 226 -15.25 21.65 -3.17
CA PRO A 226 -14.78 22.01 -4.50
C PRO A 226 -15.52 21.21 -5.57
N GLY A 227 -15.65 21.77 -6.77
CA GLY A 227 -16.36 21.13 -7.89
C GLY A 227 -15.52 20.15 -8.70
N GLU A 228 -14.19 20.19 -8.55
CA GLU A 228 -13.24 19.36 -9.28
C GLU A 228 -12.17 18.80 -8.36
N SER A 229 -11.54 17.71 -8.80
CA SER A 229 -10.37 17.13 -8.15
C SER A 229 -9.15 18.04 -8.34
N ALA A 230 -8.40 18.29 -7.27
CA ALA A 230 -7.14 19.04 -7.32
C ALA A 230 -5.97 18.22 -7.91
N ARG A 231 -6.15 16.91 -8.07
CA ARG A 231 -5.14 16.02 -8.66
C ARG A 231 -5.56 15.66 -10.07
N ILE A 232 -4.75 16.07 -11.05
CA ILE A 232 -4.87 15.55 -12.42
C ILE A 232 -4.39 14.09 -12.40
N VAL A 233 -5.33 13.17 -12.52
CA VAL A 233 -5.03 11.74 -12.61
C VAL A 233 -4.77 11.39 -14.06
N ASP A 234 -3.57 10.91 -14.36
CA ASP A 234 -3.26 10.35 -15.68
C ASP A 234 -4.13 9.11 -15.91
N ALA A 235 -4.98 9.18 -16.93
CA ALA A 235 -5.93 8.11 -17.23
C ALA A 235 -5.24 6.80 -17.64
N ASP A 236 -4.00 6.88 -18.14
CA ASP A 236 -3.17 5.78 -18.64
C ASP A 236 -2.22 5.20 -17.56
N ASP A 237 -2.39 5.61 -16.31
CA ASP A 237 -1.62 5.09 -15.18
C ASP A 237 -2.14 3.70 -14.77
N ASP A 238 -1.60 2.64 -15.40
CA ASP A 238 -1.99 1.23 -15.23
C ASP A 238 -2.09 0.73 -13.77
N GLY A 239 -1.49 1.45 -12.81
CA GLY A 239 -1.59 1.12 -11.38
C GLY A 239 -2.93 1.51 -10.73
N ARG A 240 -3.66 2.46 -11.31
CA ARG A 240 -4.84 3.07 -10.68
C ARG A 240 -6.14 2.38 -11.10
N GLY A 241 -7.05 2.28 -10.14
CA GLY A 241 -8.39 1.78 -10.40
C GLY A 241 -9.38 2.92 -10.64
N ARG A 242 -10.54 2.59 -11.20
CA ARG A 242 -11.68 3.50 -11.36
C ARG A 242 -12.98 2.75 -11.10
N PHE A 243 -13.95 3.43 -10.49
CA PHE A 243 -15.32 2.96 -10.32
C PHE A 243 -16.32 4.05 -10.68
N TYR A 244 -17.44 3.70 -11.31
CA TYR A 244 -18.62 4.57 -11.32
C TYR A 244 -19.27 4.55 -9.94
N LEU A 245 -19.45 5.73 -9.35
CA LEU A 245 -20.12 5.90 -8.05
C LEU A 245 -21.36 6.77 -8.26
N ASP A 246 -22.53 6.19 -8.05
CA ASP A 246 -23.84 6.81 -8.28
C ASP A 246 -24.08 8.05 -7.41
N LYS A 247 -23.59 8.05 -6.17
CA LYS A 247 -23.67 9.20 -5.25
C LYS A 247 -23.05 10.49 -5.79
N VAL A 248 -22.05 10.38 -6.66
CA VAL A 248 -21.39 11.52 -7.31
C VAL A 248 -21.62 11.56 -8.82
N GLY A 249 -22.32 10.56 -9.38
CA GLY A 249 -22.74 10.51 -10.78
C GLY A 249 -21.61 10.40 -11.80
N ARG A 250 -20.44 9.87 -11.42
CA ARG A 250 -19.24 9.82 -12.29
C ARG A 250 -18.28 8.70 -11.92
N ASP A 251 -17.31 8.45 -12.81
CA ASP A 251 -16.15 7.63 -12.50
C ASP A 251 -15.23 8.37 -11.52
N VAL A 252 -14.82 7.67 -10.47
CA VAL A 252 -13.87 8.11 -9.44
C VAL A 252 -12.65 7.21 -9.48
N ALA A 253 -11.47 7.81 -9.58
CA ALA A 253 -10.20 7.10 -9.52
C ALA A 253 -9.78 6.82 -8.09
N PHE A 254 -9.03 5.73 -7.89
CA PHE A 254 -8.43 5.37 -6.61
C PHE A 254 -7.07 4.73 -6.82
N ASP A 255 -6.17 4.95 -5.86
CA ASP A 255 -4.79 4.46 -5.91
C ASP A 255 -4.65 3.11 -5.19
N SER A 256 -5.57 2.73 -4.31
CA SER A 256 -5.48 1.47 -3.54
C SER A 256 -6.81 0.80 -3.22
N GLY A 257 -6.75 -0.47 -2.81
CA GLY A 257 -7.92 -1.21 -2.34
C GLY A 257 -8.57 -0.55 -1.11
N LEU A 258 -7.74 0.04 -0.25
CA LEU A 258 -8.14 0.77 0.94
C LEU A 258 -8.98 2.01 0.55
N GLU A 259 -8.45 2.88 -0.32
CA GLU A 259 -9.19 4.04 -0.85
C GLU A 259 -10.50 3.63 -1.54
N ALA A 260 -10.44 2.60 -2.37
CA ALA A 260 -11.63 2.04 -3.00
C ALA A 260 -12.70 1.57 -2.01
N ARG A 261 -12.31 0.99 -0.86
CA ARG A 261 -13.24 0.62 0.21
C ARG A 261 -13.87 1.87 0.83
N LEU A 262 -13.09 2.88 1.21
CA LEU A 262 -13.64 4.14 1.76
C LEU A 262 -14.66 4.77 0.79
N LEU A 263 -14.32 4.91 -0.48
CA LEU A 263 -15.20 5.53 -1.49
C LEU A 263 -16.52 4.76 -1.64
N ARG A 264 -16.48 3.42 -1.60
CA ARG A 264 -17.68 2.58 -1.61
C ARG A 264 -18.52 2.74 -0.33
N LEU A 265 -17.88 2.85 0.84
CA LEU A 265 -18.56 3.11 2.11
C LEU A 265 -19.28 4.47 2.09
N LEU A 266 -18.60 5.52 1.63
CA LEU A 266 -19.20 6.85 1.49
C LEU A 266 -20.39 6.85 0.51
N THR A 267 -20.27 6.09 -0.57
CA THR A 267 -21.34 5.88 -1.55
C THR A 267 -22.55 5.17 -0.93
N ALA A 268 -22.33 4.14 -0.09
CA ALA A 268 -23.40 3.39 0.57
C ALA A 268 -24.09 4.16 1.72
N SER A 269 -23.39 5.08 2.37
CA SER A 269 -23.85 5.65 3.65
C SER A 269 -24.95 6.71 3.50
N ASP A 270 -26.08 6.52 4.19
CA ASP A 270 -27.17 7.51 4.24
C ASP A 270 -26.79 8.82 4.94
N ALA A 271 -25.74 8.81 5.78
CA ALA A 271 -25.23 10.01 6.43
C ALA A 271 -24.46 10.93 5.49
N VAL A 272 -24.05 10.44 4.31
CA VAL A 272 -23.25 11.18 3.33
C VAL A 272 -24.14 11.63 2.18
N GLN A 273 -24.27 12.94 2.00
CA GLN A 273 -25.01 13.53 0.88
C GLN A 273 -24.24 13.40 -0.44
N THR A 274 -22.96 13.76 -0.44
CA THR A 274 -22.08 13.70 -1.62
C THR A 274 -20.61 13.84 -1.17
N PHE A 275 -19.64 13.65 -2.06
CA PHE A 275 -18.21 13.83 -1.76
C PHE A 275 -17.39 14.23 -2.99
N GLN A 276 -16.16 14.69 -2.75
CA GLN A 276 -15.17 15.00 -3.78
C GLN A 276 -13.82 14.36 -3.41
N GLU A 277 -13.32 13.46 -4.25
CA GLU A 277 -11.97 12.88 -4.12
C GLU A 277 -10.90 13.92 -4.40
N THR A 278 -9.76 13.78 -3.70
CA THR A 278 -8.59 14.67 -3.79
C THR A 278 -8.99 16.15 -3.90
N PRO A 279 -9.74 16.68 -2.91
CA PRO A 279 -10.41 17.98 -3.01
C PRO A 279 -9.42 19.16 -3.01
N SER A 280 -8.16 18.94 -2.63
CA SER A 280 -7.16 19.99 -2.57
C SER A 280 -5.74 19.44 -2.64
N ALA A 281 -4.81 20.31 -3.04
CA ALA A 281 -3.39 20.16 -2.83
C ALA A 281 -3.02 20.88 -1.52
N VAL A 282 -2.60 20.13 -0.50
CA VAL A 282 -2.19 20.66 0.80
C VAL A 282 -0.67 20.69 0.86
N THR A 283 -0.09 21.88 0.94
CA THR A 283 1.35 22.05 1.14
C THR A 283 1.71 21.83 2.61
N TYR A 284 2.83 21.14 2.85
CA TYR A 284 3.37 20.90 4.18
C TYR A 284 4.90 20.86 4.12
N GLN A 285 5.55 21.12 5.26
CA GLN A 285 7.00 20.96 5.38
C GLN A 285 7.33 19.62 6.02
N LEU A 286 8.33 18.94 5.46
CA LEU A 286 8.92 17.74 6.03
C LEU A 286 10.44 17.85 5.92
N ASP A 287 11.13 17.82 7.06
CA ASP A 287 12.59 17.88 7.14
C ASP A 287 13.19 19.07 6.37
N GLY A 288 12.54 20.23 6.45
CA GLY A 288 12.97 21.47 5.79
C GLY A 288 12.65 21.55 4.29
N ALA A 289 11.96 20.55 3.73
CA ALA A 289 11.52 20.56 2.33
C ALA A 289 10.01 20.74 2.22
N ASP A 290 9.58 21.60 1.30
CA ASP A 290 8.17 21.73 0.94
C ASP A 290 7.71 20.50 0.17
N ARG A 291 6.55 19.97 0.57
CA ARG A 291 5.88 18.84 -0.05
C ARG A 291 4.42 19.17 -0.27
N VAL A 292 3.80 18.43 -1.19
CA VAL A 292 2.37 18.53 -1.49
C VAL A 292 1.73 17.18 -1.22
N ALA A 293 0.62 17.20 -0.48
CA ALA A 293 -0.24 16.05 -0.26
C ALA A 293 -1.62 16.29 -0.86
N TYR A 294 -2.28 15.20 -1.23
CA TYR A 294 -3.64 15.20 -1.73
C TYR A 294 -4.48 14.34 -0.77
N PRO A 295 -5.14 14.94 0.22
CA PRO A 295 -6.03 14.21 1.11
C PRO A 295 -7.08 13.44 0.30
N THR A 296 -7.47 12.27 0.78
CA THR A 296 -8.21 11.32 -0.07
C THR A 296 -9.58 11.84 -0.52
N VAL A 297 -10.41 12.35 0.38
CA VAL A 297 -11.78 12.76 0.05
C VAL A 297 -12.36 13.79 1.02
N ALA A 298 -13.13 14.75 0.53
CA ALA A 298 -14.02 15.57 1.37
C ALA A 298 -15.47 15.15 1.16
N ALA A 299 -16.16 14.77 2.23
CA ALA A 299 -17.56 14.31 2.21
C ALA A 299 -18.46 15.34 2.88
N ARG A 300 -19.57 15.68 2.24
CA ARG A 300 -20.65 16.49 2.82
C ARG A 300 -21.66 15.56 3.46
N LEU A 301 -21.91 15.77 4.75
CA LEU A 301 -22.91 15.03 5.52
C LEU A 301 -24.31 15.61 5.30
N THR A 302 -25.33 14.83 5.63
CA THR A 302 -26.74 15.24 5.50
C THR A 302 -27.14 16.38 6.43
N ASP A 303 -26.39 16.61 7.51
CA ASP A 303 -26.54 17.77 8.39
C ASP A 303 -25.85 19.05 7.85
N GLY A 304 -25.26 18.98 6.66
CA GLY A 304 -24.61 20.09 5.97
C GLY A 304 -23.13 20.29 6.31
N ARG A 305 -22.61 19.64 7.37
CA ARG A 305 -21.18 19.70 7.71
C ARG A 305 -20.35 18.95 6.68
N VAL A 306 -19.08 19.34 6.55
CA VAL A 306 -18.12 18.69 5.64
C VAL A 306 -16.99 18.08 6.45
N VAL A 307 -16.61 16.84 6.15
CA VAL A 307 -15.44 16.17 6.73
C VAL A 307 -14.40 15.90 5.65
N LEU A 308 -13.15 16.28 5.89
CA LEU A 308 -12.00 15.84 5.14
C LEU A 308 -11.48 14.53 5.74
N ILE A 309 -11.46 13.48 4.94
CA ILE A 309 -11.04 12.14 5.32
C ILE A 309 -9.80 11.78 4.50
N ASP A 310 -8.72 11.42 5.19
CA ASP A 310 -7.53 10.87 4.52
C ASP A 310 -7.34 9.39 4.84
N VAL A 311 -7.00 8.61 3.81
CA VAL A 311 -6.76 7.18 3.92
C VAL A 311 -5.31 6.96 4.31
N GLN A 312 -5.11 6.30 5.43
CA GLN A 312 -3.79 5.94 5.91
C GLN A 312 -3.86 4.62 6.66
N PRO A 313 -3.20 3.55 6.19
CA PRO A 313 -3.33 2.24 6.81
C PRO A 313 -2.92 2.29 8.28
N LEU A 314 -3.62 1.53 9.12
CA LEU A 314 -3.47 1.51 10.58
C LEU A 314 -2.00 1.47 11.03
N GLY A 315 -1.18 0.61 10.40
CA GLY A 315 0.24 0.46 10.74
C GLY A 315 1.09 1.71 10.48
N HIS A 316 0.64 2.62 9.61
CA HIS A 316 1.43 3.76 9.15
C HIS A 316 1.11 5.07 9.88
N ILE A 317 0.13 5.08 10.81
CA ILE A 317 -0.27 6.30 11.55
C ILE A 317 0.75 6.78 12.59
N GLY A 318 1.70 5.91 12.97
CA GLY A 318 2.82 6.29 13.80
C GLY A 318 3.93 7.05 13.06
N PHE A 319 4.04 6.90 11.73
CA PHE A 319 5.20 7.40 11.00
C PHE A 319 5.22 8.94 10.92
N HIS A 320 6.40 9.51 11.11
CA HIS A 320 6.60 10.97 11.12
C HIS A 320 6.14 11.64 9.83
N THR A 321 6.51 11.10 8.65
CA THR A 321 6.09 11.65 7.35
C THR A 321 4.57 11.78 7.24
N ASN A 322 3.83 10.79 7.74
CA ASN A 322 2.39 10.81 7.65
C ASN A 322 1.77 11.67 8.74
N ARG A 323 2.31 11.68 9.98
CA ARG A 323 1.85 12.59 11.03
C ARG A 323 2.00 14.07 10.62
N ALA A 324 3.13 14.44 10.02
CA ALA A 324 3.35 15.78 9.49
C ALA A 324 2.33 16.15 8.41
N ARG A 325 2.06 15.22 7.48
CA ARG A 325 1.01 15.37 6.46
C ARG A 325 -0.38 15.53 7.06
N SER A 326 -0.75 14.67 8.01
CA SER A 326 -2.05 14.70 8.69
C SER A 326 -2.25 15.99 9.46
N ALA A 327 -1.21 16.51 10.11
CA ALA A 327 -1.27 17.79 10.82
C ALA A 327 -1.59 18.95 9.87
N ALA A 328 -0.94 19.00 8.71
CA ALA A 328 -1.22 20.01 7.70
C ALA A 328 -2.62 19.87 7.08
N ALA A 329 -3.04 18.63 6.77
CA ALA A 329 -4.37 18.36 6.23
C ALA A 329 -5.49 18.70 7.23
N ARG A 330 -5.28 18.41 8.52
CA ARG A 330 -6.16 18.83 9.61
C ARG A 330 -6.27 20.35 9.71
N ALA A 331 -5.14 21.06 9.71
CA ALA A 331 -5.13 22.52 9.76
C ALA A 331 -5.87 23.13 8.56
N TYR A 332 -5.64 22.57 7.36
CA TYR A 332 -6.36 22.95 6.15
C TYR A 332 -7.87 22.69 6.24
N ALA A 333 -8.29 21.53 6.77
CA ALA A 333 -9.70 21.23 6.98
C ALA A 333 -10.35 22.23 7.93
N HIS A 334 -9.68 22.50 9.07
CA HIS A 334 -10.18 23.40 10.10
C HIS A 334 -10.30 24.85 9.63
N ASP A 335 -9.35 25.34 8.82
CA ASP A 335 -9.44 26.66 8.16
C ASP A 335 -10.70 26.81 7.28
N LYS A 336 -11.19 25.69 6.72
CA LYS A 336 -12.43 25.65 5.93
C LYS A 336 -13.70 25.38 6.75
N GLY A 337 -13.59 25.29 8.08
CA GLY A 337 -14.70 24.84 8.92
C GLY A 337 -15.12 23.38 8.63
N TRP A 338 -14.21 22.57 8.09
CA TRP A 338 -14.42 21.14 7.84
C TRP A 338 -13.89 20.31 9.01
N GLY A 339 -14.58 19.22 9.33
CA GLY A 339 -14.05 18.20 10.23
C GLY A 339 -12.86 17.46 9.62
N TRP A 340 -12.05 16.85 10.46
CA TRP A 340 -10.89 16.04 10.06
C TRP A 340 -11.02 14.61 10.57
N ALA A 341 -10.72 13.63 9.71
CA ALA A 341 -10.60 12.23 10.10
C ALA A 341 -9.51 11.50 9.31
N ILE A 342 -8.91 10.51 9.95
CA ILE A 342 -8.06 9.51 9.30
C ILE A 342 -8.85 8.22 9.24
N TRP A 343 -8.97 7.65 8.04
CA TRP A 343 -9.56 6.33 7.86
C TRP A 343 -8.47 5.28 7.66
N THR A 344 -8.47 4.29 8.56
CA THR A 344 -7.34 3.36 8.71
C THR A 344 -7.52 2.01 8.03
N GLY A 345 -8.73 1.70 7.53
CA GLY A 345 -9.12 0.33 7.13
C GLY A 345 -9.47 -0.60 8.28
N SER A 346 -9.35 -0.11 9.51
CA SER A 346 -9.67 -0.82 10.75
C SER A 346 -10.82 -0.14 11.47
N ARG A 347 -11.45 -0.85 12.41
CA ARG A 347 -12.33 -0.23 13.42
C ARG A 347 -11.57 0.68 14.39
N LEU A 348 -10.25 0.58 14.44
CA LEU A 348 -9.38 1.41 15.27
C LEU A 348 -8.98 2.70 14.54
N GLY A 349 -9.28 3.85 15.14
CA GLY A 349 -8.79 5.16 14.73
C GLY A 349 -7.68 5.70 15.64
N VAL A 350 -7.23 6.93 15.34
CA VAL A 350 -6.25 7.64 16.18
C VAL A 350 -6.73 7.81 17.63
N PRO A 351 -7.99 8.23 17.89
CA PRO A 351 -8.51 8.30 19.26
C PRO A 351 -8.42 6.98 20.01
N ASP A 352 -8.72 5.84 19.38
CA ASP A 352 -8.64 4.53 20.04
C ASP A 352 -7.20 4.17 20.42
N LEU A 353 -6.25 4.46 19.54
CA LEU A 353 -4.83 4.19 19.78
C LEU A 353 -4.22 5.12 20.83
N LEU A 354 -4.69 6.37 20.94
CA LEU A 354 -4.30 7.26 22.04
C LEU A 354 -4.77 6.75 23.40
N HIS A 355 -5.89 6.03 23.47
CA HIS A 355 -6.42 5.44 24.71
C HIS A 355 -6.02 3.97 24.91
N ARG A 356 -5.26 3.39 23.96
CA ARG A 356 -4.80 2.01 24.05
C ARG A 356 -3.91 1.84 25.28
N LYS A 357 -4.28 0.90 26.15
CA LYS A 357 -3.44 0.48 27.27
C LYS A 357 -2.23 -0.28 26.74
N VAL A 358 -1.05 0.16 27.15
CA VAL A 358 0.22 -0.52 26.90
C VAL A 358 0.82 -0.92 28.26
N ASP A 359 1.52 -2.05 28.28
CA ASP A 359 2.19 -2.52 29.50
C ASP A 359 3.17 -1.46 30.01
N ALA A 360 3.11 -1.16 31.31
CA ALA A 360 3.90 -0.10 31.92
C ALA A 360 5.42 -0.39 31.88
N THR A 361 5.81 -1.66 31.89
CA THR A 361 7.21 -2.08 31.78
C THR A 361 7.73 -1.81 30.37
N VAL A 362 6.92 -2.16 29.35
CA VAL A 362 7.23 -1.88 27.94
C VAL A 362 7.36 -0.38 27.70
N GLU A 363 6.39 0.40 28.17
CA GLU A 363 6.38 1.87 28.03
C GLU A 363 7.59 2.52 28.73
N SER A 364 7.88 2.12 29.97
CA SER A 364 9.04 2.64 30.72
C SER A 364 10.35 2.29 30.03
N ARG A 365 10.51 1.04 29.59
CA ARG A 365 11.73 0.58 28.94
C ARG A 365 12.00 1.32 27.63
N LEU A 366 10.97 1.50 26.81
CA LEU A 366 11.10 2.24 25.55
C LEU A 366 11.39 3.72 25.80
N GLY A 367 10.72 4.32 26.79
CA GLY A 367 10.97 5.71 27.19
C GLY A 367 12.41 5.96 27.68
N GLU A 368 12.98 5.04 28.46
CA GLU A 368 14.40 5.12 28.88
C GLU A 368 15.36 5.09 27.70
N LEU A 369 15.12 4.21 26.73
CA LEU A 369 15.97 4.11 25.53
C LEU A 369 15.92 5.40 24.71
N ILE A 370 14.72 5.94 24.46
CA ILE A 370 14.53 7.19 23.71
C ILE A 370 15.17 8.39 24.40
N THR A 371 15.09 8.45 25.74
CA THR A 371 15.73 9.51 26.53
C THR A 371 17.26 9.45 26.43
N THR A 372 17.82 8.26 26.22
CA THR A 372 19.27 8.07 26.05
C THR A 372 19.73 8.49 24.65
N GLY A 373 18.86 8.38 23.64
CA GLY A 373 19.12 8.79 22.26
C GLY A 373 18.20 8.09 21.26
N PRO A 374 18.46 8.26 19.95
CA PRO A 374 17.67 7.57 18.92
C PRO A 374 17.72 6.05 19.09
N VAL A 375 16.55 5.42 19.06
CA VAL A 375 16.37 3.97 19.10
C VAL A 375 16.34 3.43 17.68
N TYR A 376 17.20 2.46 17.42
CA TYR A 376 17.27 1.74 16.15
C TYR A 376 16.60 0.37 16.25
N TRP A 377 16.34 -0.26 15.10
CA TRP A 377 15.57 -1.51 15.03
C TRP A 377 16.11 -2.62 15.94
N HIS A 378 17.44 -2.79 15.99
CA HIS A 378 18.08 -3.81 16.83
C HIS A 378 17.75 -3.62 18.32
N ALA A 379 17.69 -2.39 18.82
CA ALA A 379 17.36 -2.12 20.22
C ALA A 379 15.85 -2.25 20.49
N LEU A 380 15.01 -1.89 19.52
CA LEU A 380 13.56 -2.07 19.60
C LEU A 380 13.19 -3.56 19.74
N ARG A 381 13.82 -4.44 18.96
CA ARG A 381 13.55 -5.90 18.98
C ARG A 381 13.85 -6.58 20.31
N GLU A 382 14.72 -6.01 21.13
CA GLU A 382 15.05 -6.54 22.46
C GLU A 382 13.93 -6.27 23.49
N ILE A 383 12.96 -5.41 23.16
CA ILE A 383 11.80 -5.14 24.01
C ILE A 383 10.77 -6.25 23.80
N ARG A 384 10.75 -7.20 24.73
CA ARG A 384 9.77 -8.29 24.73
C ARG A 384 8.34 -7.76 24.91
N ASP A 385 7.40 -8.49 24.33
CA ASP A 385 5.95 -8.24 24.42
C ASP A 385 5.46 -6.91 23.82
N LEU A 386 6.35 -6.13 23.20
CA LEU A 386 5.96 -4.95 22.41
C LEU A 386 5.27 -5.39 21.13
N THR A 387 4.02 -4.96 20.91
CA THR A 387 3.34 -5.14 19.63
C THR A 387 3.45 -3.90 18.75
N ALA A 388 3.18 -4.04 17.44
CA ALA A 388 3.16 -2.91 16.53
C ALA A 388 2.13 -1.85 16.92
N LEU A 389 0.95 -2.26 17.41
CA LEU A 389 -0.08 -1.33 17.90
C LEU A 389 0.34 -0.60 19.18
N ASP A 390 1.13 -1.24 20.04
CA ASP A 390 1.68 -0.58 21.23
C ASP A 390 2.70 0.49 20.84
N LEU A 391 3.59 0.18 19.90
CA LEU A 391 4.56 1.15 19.38
C LEU A 391 3.86 2.35 18.74
N ILE A 392 2.82 2.12 17.92
CA ILE A 392 2.01 3.19 17.32
C ILE A 392 1.34 4.03 18.42
N ALA A 393 0.69 3.38 19.40
CA ALA A 393 0.01 4.07 20.50
C ALA A 393 0.97 4.93 21.33
N LEU A 394 2.16 4.42 21.65
CA LEU A 394 3.17 5.17 22.38
C LEU A 394 3.73 6.33 21.55
N THR A 395 4.00 6.11 20.27
CA THR A 395 4.47 7.15 19.34
C THR A 395 3.46 8.30 19.22
N LEU A 396 2.17 7.98 19.17
CA LEU A 396 1.10 8.99 19.14
C LEU A 396 0.99 9.75 20.47
N ARG A 397 1.03 9.04 21.61
CA ARG A 397 0.88 9.64 22.95
C ARG A 397 2.03 10.57 23.33
N HIS A 398 3.26 10.17 23.00
CA HIS A 398 4.48 10.91 23.36
C HIS A 398 5.00 11.78 22.22
N GLU A 399 4.29 11.83 21.10
CA GLU A 399 4.63 12.58 19.89
C GLU A 399 5.99 12.23 19.26
N TRP A 400 6.59 11.09 19.62
CA TRP A 400 7.88 10.64 19.11
C TRP A 400 7.98 10.67 17.58
N ARG A 401 9.18 10.96 17.10
CA ARG A 401 9.52 10.86 15.68
C ARG A 401 9.86 9.42 15.33
N TRP A 402 9.00 8.78 14.55
CA TRP A 402 9.25 7.47 13.94
C TRP A 402 9.50 7.60 12.44
N ASP A 403 10.77 7.49 12.03
CA ASP A 403 11.16 7.30 10.63
C ASP A 403 11.10 5.81 10.28
N ARG A 404 10.35 5.44 9.24
CA ARG A 404 10.09 4.03 8.93
C ARG A 404 11.31 3.29 8.35
N GLY A 405 12.06 3.94 7.46
CA GLY A 405 13.05 3.26 6.63
C GLY A 405 14.21 4.16 6.18
N PRO A 406 15.45 3.92 6.68
CA PRO A 406 15.76 3.03 7.81
C PRO A 406 15.04 3.42 9.10
N PHE A 407 14.72 2.44 9.94
CA PHE A 407 13.99 2.64 11.18
C PHE A 407 14.80 3.51 12.14
N THR A 408 14.16 4.56 12.64
CA THR A 408 14.65 5.32 13.79
C THR A 408 13.46 5.85 14.58
N LEU A 409 13.53 5.72 15.90
CA LEU A 409 12.56 6.28 16.83
C LEU A 409 13.27 7.24 17.78
N SER A 410 12.79 8.47 17.90
CA SER A 410 13.41 9.52 18.71
C SER A 410 12.37 10.41 19.38
N ALA A 411 12.80 11.13 20.41
CA ALA A 411 11.95 12.01 21.21
C ALA A 411 11.28 13.10 20.37
#